data_AF-A0A496TT77-F1
#
_entry.id   AF-A0A496TT77-F1
#
_cell.length_a   1.000
_cell.length_b   1.000
_cell.length_c   1.000
_cell.angle_alpha   90.00
_cell.angle_beta   90.00
_cell.angle_gamma   90.00
#
_symmetry.space_group_name_H-M   'P 1'
#
loop_
_entity.id
_entity.type
_entity.pdbx_description
1 polymer ?
#
loop_
_entity_poly.entity_id
_entity_poly.type
_entity_poly.pdbx_seq_one_letter_code
_entity_poly.pdbx_strand_id
1 'polypeptide(L)'
;MKIQTVRAVTVVGALLILFSCEIDQGLAPLRNGIRGTISFKGKWPENTDQVLVVASTDFPPQGISQLEIGEPLPFGVDSCEYTLYLPPGLYRAIAVIWKEKGYQWNVNNIIGVYFAGSDSLTPGQVNVPEDVLVSGINIVANFKRARSHFESSISGTLYFHGQWPKEAESLFVVASLVPFSFTKFPTLLDLYISGSLPVGLDSVNYEISVPPDTYRFLAVVVLEHNEPIGLSNIKGIRGEPFWGGPIVVPDNTAKVKNVDIDIYFGQ
;
A
#
# COMPACT_ATOMS: atom_id res chain seq x y z
N MET A 1 -35.54 2.09 90.46
CA MET A 1 -34.55 1.39 89.60
C MET A 1 -35.25 0.14 89.07
N LYS A 2 -35.65 0.14 87.79
CA LYS A 2 -35.09 -0.69 86.70
C LYS A 2 -35.45 -2.19 86.88
N ILE A 3 -36.03 -2.96 85.94
CA ILE A 3 -36.20 -2.89 84.48
C ILE A 3 -37.31 -3.92 84.12
N GLN A 4 -38.28 -3.51 83.31
CA GLN A 4 -38.98 -4.39 82.35
C GLN A 4 -38.17 -4.41 81.05
N THR A 5 -37.99 -5.55 80.39
CA THR A 5 -38.03 -5.71 78.91
C THR A 5 -37.79 -7.19 78.57
N VAL A 6 -38.80 -7.92 78.11
CA VAL A 6 -39.30 -8.08 76.72
C VAL A 6 -38.42 -9.00 75.87
N ARG A 7 -39.08 -10.05 75.38
CA ARG A 7 -38.58 -11.21 74.64
C ARG A 7 -38.01 -10.81 73.28
N ALA A 8 -36.89 -11.45 72.92
CA ALA A 8 -36.30 -11.40 71.59
C ALA A 8 -37.24 -12.05 70.57
N VAL A 9 -37.62 -11.29 69.53
CA VAL A 9 -38.34 -11.77 68.36
C VAL A 9 -37.30 -12.09 67.28
N THR A 10 -37.28 -13.36 66.88
CA THR A 10 -36.46 -13.89 65.80
C THR A 10 -36.98 -13.38 64.46
N VAL A 11 -36.23 -12.49 63.80
CA VAL A 11 -36.48 -12.07 62.42
C VAL A 11 -35.62 -12.91 61.48
N VAL A 12 -36.25 -13.92 60.87
CA VAL A 12 -35.72 -14.66 59.72
C VAL A 12 -36.52 -14.21 58.50
N GLY A 13 -35.84 -13.79 57.44
CA GLY A 13 -36.43 -13.74 56.10
C GLY A 13 -36.04 -12.51 55.28
N ALA A 14 -35.68 -12.78 54.02
CA ALA A 14 -35.44 -11.84 52.92
C ALA A 14 -34.06 -11.15 52.86
N LEU A 15 -32.99 -11.95 52.78
CA LEU A 15 -31.70 -11.52 52.25
C LEU A 15 -31.67 -11.76 50.72
N LEU A 16 -31.89 -10.68 49.97
CA LEU A 16 -31.22 -10.37 48.69
C LEU A 16 -31.11 -11.50 47.64
N ILE A 17 -32.19 -11.73 46.89
CA ILE A 17 -32.12 -12.20 45.50
C ILE A 17 -32.14 -10.94 44.63
N LEU A 18 -31.00 -10.30 44.47
CA LEU A 18 -30.84 -9.16 43.56
C LEU A 18 -29.69 -9.44 42.60
N PHE A 19 -30.08 -9.69 41.35
CA PHE A 19 -29.31 -9.46 40.14
C PHE A 19 -28.05 -10.31 39.91
N SER A 20 -28.27 -11.59 39.60
CA SER A 20 -27.40 -12.31 38.65
C SER A 20 -28.13 -12.43 37.32
N CYS A 21 -28.42 -11.28 36.69
CA CYS A 21 -28.51 -11.27 35.23
C CYS A 21 -27.07 -11.31 34.72
N GLU A 22 -26.52 -12.50 34.54
CA GLU A 22 -25.46 -12.70 33.56
C GLU A 22 -26.10 -12.35 32.21
N ILE A 23 -25.96 -11.08 31.81
CA ILE A 23 -26.20 -10.67 30.44
C ILE A 23 -25.21 -11.49 29.65
N ASP A 24 -25.72 -12.53 29.00
CA ASP A 24 -25.06 -13.25 27.92
C ASP A 24 -24.66 -12.20 26.89
N GLN A 25 -23.41 -11.71 27.01
CA GLN A 25 -22.80 -10.83 26.04
C GLN A 25 -22.59 -11.71 24.82
N GLY A 26 -23.63 -11.76 23.98
CA GLY A 26 -23.67 -12.59 22.80
C GLY A 26 -22.34 -12.53 22.07
N LEU A 27 -21.87 -13.70 21.63
CA LEU A 27 -20.63 -13.97 20.91
C LEU A 27 -20.07 -12.68 20.29
N ALA A 28 -19.05 -12.10 20.93
CA ALA A 28 -18.35 -10.97 20.36
C ALA A 28 -17.98 -11.36 18.92
N PRO A 29 -18.32 -10.53 17.91
CA PRO A 29 -18.09 -10.91 16.52
C PRO A 29 -16.62 -11.28 16.38
N LEU A 30 -16.36 -12.47 15.84
CA LEU A 30 -15.02 -12.93 15.56
C LEU A 30 -14.34 -11.89 14.67
N ARG A 31 -13.20 -11.35 15.12
CA ARG A 31 -12.51 -10.24 14.46
C ARG A 31 -11.12 -10.66 14.04
N ASN A 32 -11.01 -11.26 12.87
CA ASN A 32 -9.75 -11.43 12.15
C ASN A 32 -9.32 -10.11 11.48
N GLY A 33 -8.01 -9.90 11.38
CA GLY A 33 -7.46 -8.69 10.74
C GLY A 33 -6.00 -8.40 11.12
N ILE A 34 -5.62 -7.14 10.95
CA ILE A 34 -4.30 -6.62 11.30
C ILE A 34 -4.40 -5.38 12.20
N ARG A 35 -3.36 -5.15 13.00
CA ARG A 35 -3.19 -3.91 13.76
C ARG A 35 -1.72 -3.52 13.90
N GLY A 36 -1.49 -2.24 14.13
CA GLY A 36 -0.18 -1.69 14.44
C GLY A 36 -0.22 -0.18 14.55
N THR A 37 0.96 0.42 14.44
CA THR A 37 1.15 1.86 14.53
C THR A 37 1.54 2.43 13.16
N ILE A 38 0.92 3.55 12.77
CA ILE A 38 1.39 4.39 11.67
C ILE A 38 2.22 5.52 12.25
N SER A 39 3.44 5.72 11.75
CA SER A 39 4.27 6.89 12.07
C SER A 39 4.36 7.81 10.85
N PHE A 40 3.96 9.06 11.00
CA PHE A 40 3.94 10.04 9.94
C PHE A 40 5.24 10.85 9.89
N LYS A 41 5.75 11.09 8.69
CA LYS A 41 6.94 11.91 8.41
C LYS A 41 6.61 13.01 7.41
N GLY A 42 7.21 14.18 7.63
CA GLY A 42 6.99 15.37 6.80
C GLY A 42 5.76 16.16 7.21
N LYS A 43 5.58 17.34 6.58
CA LYS A 43 4.41 18.19 6.83
C LYS A 43 3.18 17.58 6.16
N TRP A 44 2.07 17.50 6.89
CA TRP A 44 0.77 17.15 6.34
C TRP A 44 0.38 18.11 5.20
N PRO A 45 0.00 17.59 4.01
CA PRO A 45 -0.50 18.44 2.93
C PRO A 45 -1.80 19.16 3.33
N GLU A 46 -1.90 20.46 3.09
CA GLU A 46 -3.06 21.27 3.46
C GLU A 46 -4.35 20.88 2.70
N ASN A 47 -4.17 20.25 1.53
CA ASN A 47 -5.20 19.68 0.67
C ASN A 47 -5.51 18.20 0.99
N THR A 48 -5.11 17.68 2.16
CA THR A 48 -5.46 16.31 2.58
C THR A 48 -6.98 16.17 2.73
N ASP A 49 -7.56 15.20 2.03
CA ASP A 49 -8.94 14.78 2.24
C ASP A 49 -9.02 13.62 3.22
N GLN A 50 -8.26 12.56 2.96
CA GLN A 50 -8.24 11.34 3.78
C GLN A 50 -6.87 10.65 3.71
N VAL A 51 -6.55 9.91 4.76
CA VAL A 51 -5.44 8.96 4.80
C VAL A 51 -6.02 7.63 5.28
N LEU A 52 -5.75 6.56 4.55
CA LEU A 52 -6.30 5.23 4.82
C LEU A 52 -5.21 4.18 4.86
N VAL A 53 -5.43 3.15 5.67
CA VAL A 53 -4.70 1.88 5.54
C VAL A 53 -5.48 0.99 4.58
N VAL A 54 -4.78 0.38 3.64
CA VAL A 54 -5.33 -0.57 2.68
C VAL A 54 -4.53 -1.86 2.69
N ALA A 55 -5.20 -2.96 2.37
CA ALA A 55 -4.56 -4.27 2.18
C ALA A 55 -5.02 -4.89 0.85
N SER A 56 -4.16 -5.69 0.23
CA SER A 56 -4.50 -6.44 -0.98
C SER A 56 -3.92 -7.85 -0.94
N THR A 57 -4.70 -8.80 -1.44
CA THR A 57 -4.27 -10.18 -1.67
C THR A 57 -3.38 -10.31 -2.90
N ASP A 58 -3.39 -9.31 -3.78
CA ASP A 58 -2.61 -9.24 -5.01
C ASP A 58 -1.60 -8.10 -4.97
N PHE A 59 -0.48 -8.25 -5.67
CA PHE A 59 0.48 -7.17 -5.79
C PHE A 59 1.23 -7.22 -7.13
N PRO A 60 1.26 -6.11 -7.91
CA PRO A 60 0.57 -4.84 -7.64
C PRO A 60 -0.96 -4.99 -7.80
N PRO A 61 -1.77 -4.23 -7.04
CA PRO A 61 -3.22 -4.21 -7.23
C PRO A 61 -3.57 -3.51 -8.57
N GLN A 62 -4.55 -4.06 -9.28
CA GLN A 62 -5.03 -3.53 -10.57
C GLN A 62 -5.99 -2.34 -10.40
N GLY A 63 -6.56 -2.16 -9.21
CA GLY A 63 -7.48 -1.06 -8.92
C GLY A 63 -8.00 -1.06 -7.49
N ILE A 64 -8.78 -0.04 -7.15
CA ILE A 64 -9.30 0.15 -5.79
C ILE A 64 -10.28 -0.96 -5.36
N SER A 65 -10.96 -1.60 -6.31
CA SER A 65 -11.91 -2.69 -6.03
C SER A 65 -11.23 -3.97 -5.53
N GLN A 66 -9.91 -4.07 -5.62
CA GLN A 66 -9.11 -5.19 -5.10
C GLN A 66 -8.44 -4.85 -3.76
N LEU A 67 -8.83 -3.74 -3.15
CA LEU A 67 -8.31 -3.29 -1.87
C LEU A 67 -9.35 -3.49 -0.78
N GLU A 68 -8.92 -4.08 0.32
CA GLU A 68 -9.60 -3.97 1.60
C GLU A 68 -9.22 -2.62 2.21
N ILE A 69 -10.22 -1.81 2.55
CA ILE A 69 -10.05 -0.41 2.91
C ILE A 69 -10.42 -0.18 4.37
N GLY A 70 -9.49 0.40 5.13
CA GLY A 70 -9.71 0.77 6.52
C GLY A 70 -10.45 2.09 6.71
N GLU A 71 -10.65 2.44 7.99
CA GLU A 71 -11.23 3.71 8.36
C GLU A 71 -10.23 4.88 8.16
N PRO A 72 -10.73 6.12 7.94
CA PRO A 72 -9.90 7.32 7.94
C PRO A 72 -9.04 7.47 9.19
N LEU A 73 -7.74 7.67 8.98
CA LEU A 73 -6.79 7.96 10.05
C LEU A 73 -6.94 9.42 10.54
N PRO A 74 -6.66 9.70 11.83
CA PRO A 74 -6.70 11.06 12.37
C PRO A 74 -5.67 11.98 11.68
N PHE A 75 -6.03 13.27 11.54
CA PHE A 75 -5.17 14.26 10.89
C PHE A 75 -4.26 15.01 11.86
N GLY A 76 -3.14 15.49 11.35
CA GLY A 76 -2.25 16.40 12.08
C GLY A 76 -1.55 15.75 13.28
N VAL A 77 -1.50 14.42 13.33
CA VAL A 77 -0.78 13.66 14.35
C VAL A 77 0.54 13.14 13.80
N ASP A 78 1.51 12.90 14.69
CA ASP A 78 2.79 12.29 14.33
C ASP A 78 2.71 10.77 14.26
N SER A 79 1.76 10.17 14.97
CA SER A 79 1.48 8.73 14.90
C SER A 79 0.06 8.41 15.35
N CYS A 80 -0.44 7.25 14.93
CA CYS A 80 -1.70 6.69 15.42
C CYS A 80 -1.67 5.15 15.41
N GLU A 81 -2.42 4.55 16.32
CA GLU A 81 -2.76 3.13 16.23
C GLU A 81 -3.88 2.93 15.21
N TYR A 82 -3.85 1.81 14.50
CA TYR A 82 -4.91 1.42 13.59
C TYR A 82 -5.30 -0.04 13.76
N THR A 83 -6.50 -0.38 13.30
CA THR A 83 -6.97 -1.75 13.15
C THR A 83 -7.71 -1.85 11.84
N LEU A 84 -7.37 -2.87 11.05
CA LEU A 84 -8.04 -3.17 9.79
C LEU A 84 -8.56 -4.61 9.88
N TYR A 85 -9.88 -4.76 9.90
CA TYR A 85 -10.51 -6.07 9.86
C TYR A 85 -10.46 -6.60 8.43
N LEU A 86 -9.99 -7.83 8.29
CA LEU A 86 -9.68 -8.45 7.00
C LEU A 86 -10.10 -9.90 7.05
N PRO A 87 -10.79 -10.44 6.01
CA PRO A 87 -11.00 -11.88 5.87
C PRO A 87 -9.71 -12.70 6.08
N PRO A 88 -9.81 -13.97 6.52
CA PRO A 88 -8.65 -14.83 6.62
C PRO A 88 -7.99 -15.02 5.24
N GLY A 89 -6.67 -14.94 5.18
CA GLY A 89 -5.94 -15.06 3.92
C GLY A 89 -4.54 -14.46 3.93
N LEU A 90 -3.83 -14.65 2.83
CA LEU A 90 -2.51 -14.09 2.61
C LEU A 90 -2.62 -12.73 1.92
N TYR A 91 -2.27 -11.68 2.64
CA TYR A 91 -2.20 -10.32 2.11
C TYR A 91 -0.77 -10.05 1.63
N ARG A 92 -0.64 -9.74 0.33
CA ARG A 92 0.64 -9.51 -0.33
C ARG A 92 1.14 -8.08 -0.21
N ALA A 93 0.24 -7.14 0.11
CA ALA A 93 0.59 -5.76 0.34
C ALA A 93 -0.32 -5.12 1.40
N ILE A 94 0.29 -4.35 2.30
CA ILE A 94 -0.39 -3.47 3.24
C ILE A 94 0.27 -2.10 3.12
N ALA A 95 -0.54 -1.07 2.93
CA ALA A 95 -0.05 0.26 2.60
C ALA A 95 -0.88 1.36 3.25
N VAL A 96 -0.29 2.55 3.35
CA VAL A 96 -0.96 3.79 3.69
C VAL A 96 -1.08 4.62 2.43
N ILE A 97 -2.31 4.97 2.05
CA ILE A 97 -2.61 5.81 0.90
C ILE A 97 -3.12 7.17 1.35
N TRP A 98 -2.80 8.19 0.57
CA TRP A 98 -3.25 9.57 0.78
C TRP A 98 -4.19 9.98 -0.35
N LYS A 99 -5.25 10.70 -0.01
CA LYS A 99 -6.17 11.31 -0.98
C LYS A 99 -6.16 12.82 -0.86
N GLU A 100 -6.08 13.44 -2.02
CA GLU A 100 -6.22 14.86 -2.20
C GLU A 100 -7.71 15.29 -2.24
N LYS A 101 -8.01 16.43 -1.63
CA LYS A 101 -9.33 17.05 -1.66
C LYS A 101 -9.71 17.43 -3.08
N GLY A 102 -10.93 17.04 -3.48
CA GLY A 102 -11.50 17.35 -4.80
C GLY A 102 -11.15 16.33 -5.89
N TYR A 103 -10.32 15.32 -5.60
CA TYR A 103 -9.92 14.30 -6.58
C TYR A 103 -10.45 12.90 -6.22
N GLN A 104 -10.53 12.04 -7.23
CA GLN A 104 -10.87 10.63 -7.05
C GLN A 104 -9.74 9.86 -6.36
N TRP A 105 -10.07 8.71 -5.79
CA TRP A 105 -9.06 7.82 -5.22
C TRP A 105 -8.05 7.36 -6.29
N ASN A 106 -6.78 7.38 -5.91
CA ASN A 106 -5.69 6.86 -6.73
C ASN A 106 -4.88 5.86 -5.89
N VAL A 107 -4.95 4.58 -6.24
CA VAL A 107 -4.24 3.50 -5.54
C VAL A 107 -2.72 3.64 -5.59
N ASN A 108 -2.20 4.43 -6.54
CA ASN A 108 -0.78 4.72 -6.67
C ASN A 108 -0.32 5.85 -5.75
N ASN A 109 -1.22 6.48 -5.00
CA ASN A 109 -0.88 7.55 -4.06
C ASN A 109 -0.45 7.00 -2.69
N ILE A 110 0.54 6.11 -2.74
CA ILE A 110 1.04 5.39 -1.58
C ILE A 110 2.09 6.25 -0.87
N ILE A 111 1.86 6.53 0.40
CA ILE A 111 2.78 7.29 1.24
C ILE A 111 3.54 6.42 2.24
N GLY A 112 3.13 5.17 2.45
CA GLY A 112 3.84 4.19 3.27
C GLY A 112 3.47 2.76 2.90
N VAL A 113 4.38 1.82 3.11
CA VAL A 113 4.17 0.38 2.87
C VAL A 113 4.72 -0.39 4.07
N TYR A 114 4.02 -1.44 4.47
CA TYR A 114 4.53 -2.40 5.44
C TYR A 114 5.62 -3.26 4.81
N PHE A 115 6.75 -3.36 5.49
CA PHE A 115 7.83 -4.30 5.15
C PHE A 115 8.08 -5.22 6.35
N ALA A 116 8.21 -6.53 6.11
CA ALA A 116 8.56 -7.50 7.16
C ALA A 116 10.04 -7.40 7.61
N GLY A 117 10.79 -6.47 7.02
CA GLY A 117 12.20 -6.19 7.27
C GLY A 117 12.54 -4.76 6.85
N SER A 118 13.67 -4.56 6.20
CA SER A 118 14.01 -3.26 5.61
C SER A 118 13.19 -2.96 4.35
N ASP A 119 13.09 -1.68 4.00
CA ASP A 119 12.50 -1.22 2.73
C ASP A 119 13.08 -2.02 1.55
N SER A 120 12.18 -2.52 0.69
CA SER A 120 12.56 -3.34 -0.45
C SER A 120 11.64 -3.06 -1.66
N LEU A 121 11.86 -3.76 -2.77
CA LEU A 121 10.94 -3.73 -3.93
C LEU A 121 9.67 -4.55 -3.69
N THR A 122 9.67 -5.42 -2.68
CA THR A 122 8.57 -6.32 -2.35
C THR A 122 7.98 -5.93 -0.99
N PRO A 123 6.67 -5.67 -0.90
CA PRO A 123 6.02 -5.44 0.38
C PRO A 123 6.16 -6.64 1.32
N GLY A 124 6.02 -6.38 2.63
CA GLY A 124 5.86 -7.44 3.62
C GLY A 124 4.53 -8.14 3.43
N GLN A 125 4.54 -9.48 3.41
CA GLN A 125 3.33 -10.28 3.35
C GLN A 125 2.84 -10.59 4.77
N VAL A 126 1.52 -10.65 4.94
CA VAL A 126 0.89 -10.98 6.22
C VAL A 126 -0.17 -12.05 6.00
N ASN A 127 -0.01 -13.19 6.66
CA ASN A 127 -1.06 -14.20 6.73
C ASN A 127 -2.00 -13.84 7.89
N VAL A 128 -3.27 -13.59 7.59
CA VAL A 128 -4.34 -13.32 8.56
C VAL A 128 -5.08 -14.64 8.83
N PRO A 129 -4.93 -15.25 10.02
CA PRO A 129 -5.68 -16.45 10.38
C PRO A 129 -7.15 -16.12 10.71
N GLU A 130 -7.99 -17.16 10.76
CA GLU A 130 -9.32 -17.08 11.37
C GLU A 130 -9.21 -16.62 12.83
N ASP A 131 -10.14 -15.76 13.24
CA ASP A 131 -10.31 -15.29 14.63
C ASP A 131 -9.09 -14.63 15.28
N VAL A 132 -8.11 -14.19 14.48
CA VAL A 132 -6.86 -13.60 14.95
C VAL A 132 -6.63 -12.20 14.39
N LEU A 133 -6.35 -11.27 15.30
CA LEU A 133 -5.88 -9.93 14.94
C LEU A 133 -4.35 -9.87 15.00
N VAL A 134 -3.70 -9.97 13.83
CA VAL A 134 -2.24 -9.97 13.70
C VAL A 134 -1.69 -8.60 14.09
N SER A 135 -0.82 -8.58 15.09
CA SER A 135 -0.20 -7.34 15.60
C SER A 135 1.20 -7.10 15.05
N GLY A 136 1.70 -5.87 15.21
CA GLY A 136 3.07 -5.49 14.84
C GLY A 136 3.21 -5.08 13.37
N ILE A 137 2.10 -4.77 12.71
CA ILE A 137 2.09 -4.30 11.33
C ILE A 137 2.28 -2.77 11.34
N ASN A 138 3.51 -2.36 11.66
CA ASN A 138 3.86 -0.95 11.80
C ASN A 138 4.31 -0.36 10.46
N ILE A 139 3.85 0.85 10.13
CA ILE A 139 4.12 1.48 8.84
C ILE A 139 4.66 2.89 9.04
N VAL A 140 5.70 3.26 8.29
CA VAL A 140 6.18 4.64 8.21
C VAL A 140 5.57 5.28 6.97
N ALA A 141 4.68 6.25 7.19
CA ALA A 141 4.05 7.03 6.14
C ALA A 141 4.77 8.37 5.97
N ASN A 142 5.24 8.69 4.77
CA ASN A 142 5.99 9.91 4.49
C ASN A 142 5.24 10.80 3.51
N PHE A 143 4.74 11.94 3.97
CA PHE A 143 4.01 12.89 3.13
C PHE A 143 4.85 13.57 2.05
N LYS A 144 6.18 13.47 2.08
CA LYS A 144 7.01 13.84 0.92
C LYS A 144 6.72 12.96 -0.31
N ARG A 145 6.09 11.79 -0.12
CA ARG A 145 5.66 10.88 -1.17
C ARG A 145 4.19 11.08 -1.56
N ALA A 146 3.48 12.01 -0.91
CA ALA A 146 2.11 12.35 -1.28
C ALA A 146 2.11 12.90 -2.70
N ARG A 147 1.41 12.21 -3.60
CA ARG A 147 1.35 12.53 -5.02
C ARG A 147 0.13 13.39 -5.24
N SER A 148 0.30 14.72 -5.21
CA SER A 148 -0.76 15.62 -5.67
C SER A 148 -1.13 15.29 -7.10
N HIS A 149 -2.37 15.58 -7.50
CA HIS A 149 -2.79 15.43 -8.87
C HIS A 149 -1.91 16.26 -9.80
N PHE A 150 -1.31 15.61 -10.79
CA PHE A 150 -0.56 16.23 -11.86
C PHE A 150 -1.04 15.69 -13.20
N GLU A 151 -0.97 16.53 -14.22
CA GLU A 151 -1.31 16.16 -15.60
C GLU A 151 -0.07 15.75 -16.40
N SER A 152 1.14 15.91 -15.85
CA SER A 152 2.38 15.56 -16.50
C SER A 152 2.56 14.06 -16.67
N SER A 153 3.19 13.68 -17.76
CA SER A 153 3.43 12.28 -18.08
C SER A 153 4.65 12.07 -18.96
N ILE A 154 5.16 10.84 -18.93
CA ILE A 154 6.16 10.33 -19.86
C ILE A 154 5.49 9.25 -20.73
N SER A 155 5.72 9.27 -22.03
CA SER A 155 5.17 8.30 -22.96
C SER A 155 6.14 7.93 -24.08
N GLY A 156 5.92 6.75 -24.65
CA GLY A 156 6.73 6.18 -25.72
C GLY A 156 6.18 4.84 -26.17
N THR A 157 6.99 4.13 -26.96
CA THR A 157 6.69 2.80 -27.47
C THR A 157 7.69 1.79 -26.91
N LEU A 158 7.18 0.68 -26.39
CA LEU A 158 8.00 -0.48 -26.07
C LEU A 158 8.06 -1.37 -27.30
N TYR A 159 9.26 -1.79 -27.71
CA TYR A 159 9.49 -2.72 -28.81
C TYR A 159 10.06 -4.02 -28.25
N PHE A 160 9.42 -5.15 -28.55
CA PHE A 160 9.78 -6.46 -28.01
C PHE A 160 10.41 -7.32 -29.09
N HIS A 161 11.57 -7.89 -28.77
CA HIS A 161 12.34 -8.74 -29.65
C HIS A 161 12.53 -10.12 -28.99
N GLY A 162 12.40 -11.19 -29.76
CA GLY A 162 12.56 -12.56 -29.26
C GLY A 162 11.26 -13.18 -28.73
N GLN A 163 11.38 -14.30 -28.00
CA GLN A 163 10.22 -15.01 -27.45
C GLN A 163 9.86 -14.47 -26.07
N TRP A 164 8.61 -14.03 -25.91
CA TRP A 164 8.05 -13.67 -24.61
C TRP A 164 8.21 -14.80 -23.59
N PRO A 165 8.44 -14.49 -22.29
CA PRO A 165 8.35 -15.48 -21.23
C PRO A 165 6.97 -16.14 -21.25
N LYS A 166 6.92 -17.47 -21.18
CA LYS A 166 5.66 -18.24 -21.29
C LYS A 166 4.65 -17.89 -20.20
N GLU A 167 5.15 -17.54 -19.02
CA GLU A 167 4.35 -17.22 -17.85
C GLU A 167 4.15 -15.71 -17.66
N ALA A 168 4.44 -14.88 -18.67
CA ALA A 168 4.23 -13.44 -18.57
C ALA A 168 2.75 -13.10 -18.34
N GLU A 169 2.45 -12.51 -17.18
CA GLU A 169 1.10 -12.22 -16.72
C GLU A 169 0.79 -10.73 -16.77
N SER A 170 1.77 -9.88 -16.46
CA SER A 170 1.59 -8.44 -16.43
C SER A 170 2.84 -7.69 -16.86
N LEU A 171 2.63 -6.53 -17.49
CA LEU A 171 3.68 -5.65 -17.99
C LEU A 171 3.46 -4.24 -17.44
N PHE A 172 4.54 -3.65 -16.93
CA PHE A 172 4.52 -2.28 -16.41
C PHE A 172 5.73 -1.50 -16.88
N VAL A 173 5.58 -0.18 -16.99
CA VAL A 173 6.69 0.75 -17.04
C VAL A 173 6.81 1.40 -15.67
N VAL A 174 8.02 1.40 -15.11
CA VAL A 174 8.34 2.08 -13.86
C VAL A 174 9.30 3.23 -14.10
N ALA A 175 9.09 4.35 -13.42
CA ALA A 175 9.99 5.50 -13.43
C ALA A 175 10.59 5.71 -12.04
N SER A 176 11.88 6.04 -11.96
CA SER A 176 12.54 6.31 -10.69
C SER A 176 13.30 7.64 -10.68
N LEU A 177 13.24 8.32 -9.54
CA LEU A 177 14.04 9.51 -9.21
C LEU A 177 15.44 9.15 -8.69
N VAL A 178 15.64 7.89 -8.28
CA VAL A 178 16.88 7.40 -7.68
C VAL A 178 17.68 6.67 -8.75
N PRO A 179 18.97 6.94 -8.91
CA PRO A 179 19.78 6.22 -9.87
C PRO A 179 19.99 4.77 -9.42
N PHE A 180 20.11 3.86 -10.38
CA PHE A 180 20.51 2.48 -10.11
C PHE A 180 22.01 2.45 -9.82
N SER A 181 22.41 2.17 -8.58
CA SER A 181 23.81 2.12 -8.14
C SER A 181 24.06 0.94 -7.20
N PHE A 182 25.28 0.42 -7.20
CA PHE A 182 25.73 -0.64 -6.27
C PHE A 182 25.50 -0.30 -4.79
N THR A 183 25.43 0.99 -4.44
CA THR A 183 25.25 1.47 -3.06
C THR A 183 23.82 1.91 -2.75
N LYS A 184 22.96 2.05 -3.77
CA LYS A 184 21.60 2.54 -3.59
C LYS A 184 20.70 1.99 -4.68
N PHE A 185 19.79 1.10 -4.27
CA PHE A 185 18.71 0.62 -5.12
C PHE A 185 17.42 1.37 -4.77
N PRO A 186 16.60 1.69 -5.78
CA PRO A 186 15.28 2.25 -5.53
C PRO A 186 14.43 1.24 -4.76
N THR A 187 13.67 1.75 -3.80
CA THR A 187 12.65 0.97 -3.09
C THR A 187 11.32 1.10 -3.83
N LEU A 188 10.32 0.25 -3.50
CA LEU A 188 9.00 0.34 -4.10
C LEU A 188 8.40 1.77 -4.04
N LEU A 189 8.65 2.47 -2.95
CA LEU A 189 8.14 3.81 -2.71
C LEU A 189 8.88 4.92 -3.47
N ASP A 190 9.99 4.59 -4.13
CA ASP A 190 10.77 5.50 -4.99
C ASP A 190 10.41 5.31 -6.48
N LEU A 191 9.41 4.47 -6.77
CA LEU A 191 8.96 4.13 -8.11
C LEU A 191 7.57 4.70 -8.39
N TYR A 192 7.42 5.26 -9.59
CA TYR A 192 6.13 5.50 -10.21
C TYR A 192 5.86 4.33 -11.14
N ILE A 193 4.65 3.76 -11.10
CA ILE A 193 4.29 2.56 -11.87
C ILE A 193 3.14 2.96 -12.80
N SER A 194 3.23 2.57 -14.07
CA SER A 194 2.15 2.73 -15.04
C SER A 194 0.94 1.84 -14.69
N GLY A 195 -0.17 2.00 -15.41
CA GLY A 195 -1.18 0.95 -15.49
C GLY A 195 -0.61 -0.34 -16.08
N SER A 196 -1.31 -1.46 -15.89
CA SER A 196 -0.98 -2.73 -16.55
C SER A 196 -1.12 -2.59 -18.07
N LEU A 197 -0.15 -3.14 -18.78
CA LEU A 197 -0.06 -3.13 -20.24
C LEU A 197 -0.28 -4.55 -20.78
N PRO A 198 -0.81 -4.71 -22.01
CA PRO A 198 -0.96 -6.01 -22.64
C PRO A 198 0.40 -6.70 -22.88
N VAL A 199 0.44 -8.01 -22.64
CA VAL A 199 1.59 -8.89 -22.90
C VAL A 199 1.45 -9.63 -24.24
N GLY A 200 2.55 -10.16 -24.76
CA GLY A 200 2.54 -11.00 -25.97
C GLY A 200 2.41 -10.24 -27.30
N LEU A 201 2.62 -8.92 -27.28
CA LEU A 201 2.65 -8.08 -28.48
C LEU A 201 4.09 -7.77 -28.90
N ASP A 202 4.29 -7.45 -30.17
CA ASP A 202 5.60 -7.01 -30.69
C ASP A 202 5.91 -5.56 -30.30
N SER A 203 4.88 -4.76 -30.04
CA SER A 203 5.03 -3.40 -29.51
C SER A 203 3.81 -2.94 -28.71
N VAL A 204 4.02 -2.03 -27.76
CA VAL A 204 2.93 -1.39 -27.02
C VAL A 204 3.25 0.08 -26.71
N ASN A 205 2.27 0.96 -26.89
CA ASN A 205 2.38 2.35 -26.43
C ASN A 205 2.11 2.40 -24.93
N TYR A 206 2.90 3.18 -24.21
CA TYR A 206 2.71 3.40 -22.78
C TYR A 206 2.61 4.89 -22.46
N GLU A 207 1.91 5.20 -21.38
CA GLU A 207 1.93 6.51 -20.73
C GLU A 207 2.00 6.28 -19.22
N ILE A 208 2.93 6.97 -18.56
CA ILE A 208 3.05 6.98 -17.11
C ILE A 208 2.88 8.41 -16.61
N SER A 209 1.90 8.62 -15.73
CA SER A 209 1.73 9.90 -15.04
C SER A 209 2.80 10.04 -13.98
N VAL A 210 3.53 11.15 -14.03
CA VAL A 210 4.65 11.44 -13.12
C VAL A 210 4.67 12.92 -12.75
N PRO A 211 5.01 13.30 -11.50
CA PRO A 211 5.18 14.70 -11.14
C PRO A 211 6.43 15.31 -11.82
N PRO A 212 6.57 16.65 -11.79
CA PRO A 212 7.72 17.34 -12.34
C PRO A 212 8.96 17.02 -11.55
N ASP A 213 9.93 16.40 -12.21
CA ASP A 213 11.22 16.06 -11.63
C ASP A 213 12.18 15.57 -12.73
N THR A 214 13.38 15.18 -12.32
CA THR A 214 14.38 14.51 -13.15
C THR A 214 14.41 13.02 -12.83
N TYR A 215 13.82 12.22 -13.72
CA TYR A 215 13.78 10.78 -13.63
C TYR A 215 15.10 10.20 -14.13
N ARG A 216 15.73 9.38 -13.29
CA ARG A 216 17.03 8.78 -13.58
C ARG A 216 16.92 7.65 -14.59
N PHE A 217 15.86 6.86 -14.48
CA PHE A 217 15.58 5.80 -15.44
C PHE A 217 14.08 5.49 -15.55
N LEU A 218 13.73 4.89 -16.69
CA LEU A 218 12.55 4.06 -16.88
C LEU A 218 12.97 2.61 -16.98
N ALA A 219 12.21 1.71 -16.39
CA ALA A 219 12.40 0.28 -16.54
C ALA A 219 11.09 -0.41 -16.95
N VAL A 220 11.23 -1.45 -17.75
CA VAL A 220 10.13 -2.31 -18.20
C VAL A 220 10.15 -3.55 -17.32
N VAL A 221 9.06 -3.75 -16.57
CA VAL A 221 8.91 -4.84 -15.62
C VAL A 221 7.89 -5.83 -16.16
N VAL A 222 8.30 -7.09 -16.33
CA VAL A 222 7.43 -8.20 -16.71
C VAL A 222 7.27 -9.10 -15.49
N LEU A 223 6.05 -9.18 -14.98
CA LEU A 223 5.69 -10.10 -13.91
C LEU A 223 5.29 -11.43 -14.53
N GLU A 224 5.84 -12.49 -13.96
CA GLU A 224 5.62 -13.86 -14.41
C GLU A 224 4.82 -14.59 -13.32
N HIS A 225 3.92 -15.48 -13.74
CA HIS A 225 3.02 -16.18 -12.84
C HIS A 225 3.81 -16.96 -11.77
N ASN A 226 3.44 -16.78 -10.50
CA ASN A 226 4.10 -17.36 -9.32
C ASN A 226 5.58 -16.98 -9.08
N GLU A 227 6.17 -16.08 -9.86
CA GLU A 227 7.53 -15.60 -9.61
C GLU A 227 7.51 -14.40 -8.64
N PRO A 228 8.42 -14.37 -7.63
CA PRO A 228 8.52 -13.22 -6.75
C PRO A 228 9.04 -12.00 -7.52
N ILE A 229 8.49 -10.82 -7.22
CA ILE A 229 8.97 -9.57 -7.80
C ILE A 229 10.41 -9.31 -7.36
N GLY A 230 11.31 -9.17 -8.33
CA GLY A 230 12.71 -8.88 -8.13
C GLY A 230 13.36 -8.25 -9.36
N LEU A 231 14.68 -8.11 -9.33
CA LEU A 231 15.45 -7.51 -10.42
C LEU A 231 15.38 -8.35 -11.71
N SER A 232 15.16 -9.66 -11.61
CA SER A 232 14.96 -10.57 -12.74
C SER A 232 13.72 -10.25 -13.59
N ASN A 233 12.75 -9.51 -13.02
CA ASN A 233 11.56 -9.05 -13.72
C ASN A 233 11.82 -7.81 -14.58
N ILE A 234 12.95 -7.12 -14.40
CA ILE A 234 13.31 -5.97 -15.23
C ILE A 234 13.88 -6.49 -16.56
N LYS A 235 13.16 -6.25 -17.65
CA LYS A 235 13.51 -6.76 -18.99
C LYS A 235 14.08 -5.69 -19.93
N GLY A 236 13.91 -4.41 -19.57
CA GLY A 236 14.46 -3.28 -20.32
C GLY A 236 14.65 -2.07 -19.43
N ILE A 237 15.67 -1.24 -19.72
CA ILE A 237 15.96 -0.01 -18.99
C ILE A 237 16.36 1.09 -19.97
N ARG A 238 15.85 2.31 -19.76
CA ARG A 238 16.30 3.53 -20.43
C ARG A 238 16.63 4.59 -19.38
N GLY A 239 17.77 5.24 -19.51
CA GLY A 239 18.26 6.27 -18.59
C GLY A 239 19.56 5.87 -17.88
N GLU A 240 20.01 6.67 -16.90
CA GLU A 240 21.30 6.50 -16.21
C GLU A 240 21.35 5.21 -15.36
N PRO A 241 22.50 4.49 -15.30
CA PRO A 241 23.77 4.73 -16.00
C PRO A 241 23.82 4.19 -17.44
N PHE A 242 22.70 3.71 -17.96
CA PHE A 242 22.56 3.13 -19.29
C PHE A 242 22.30 4.22 -20.35
N TRP A 243 21.86 3.81 -21.54
CA TRP A 243 21.60 4.70 -22.67
C TRP A 243 20.43 5.67 -22.39
N GLY A 244 20.58 6.93 -22.82
CA GLY A 244 19.46 7.87 -22.93
C GLY A 244 19.43 9.04 -21.92
N GLY A 245 20.36 9.10 -20.96
CA GLY A 245 20.42 10.18 -19.97
C GLY A 245 19.17 10.30 -19.08
N PRO A 246 19.13 11.26 -18.14
CA PRO A 246 17.97 11.46 -17.31
C PRO A 246 16.80 12.08 -18.12
N ILE A 247 15.57 11.77 -17.71
CA ILE A 247 14.35 12.27 -18.34
C ILE A 247 13.79 13.40 -17.47
N VAL A 248 13.75 14.61 -18.02
CA VAL A 248 13.29 15.80 -17.30
C VAL A 248 11.82 16.07 -17.62
N VAL A 249 11.01 16.14 -16.57
CA VAL A 249 9.62 16.59 -16.60
C VAL A 249 9.56 17.98 -15.95
N PRO A 250 9.50 19.07 -16.74
CA PRO A 250 9.75 20.42 -16.24
C PRO A 250 8.62 21.01 -15.38
N ASP A 251 7.37 20.63 -15.62
CA ASP A 251 6.20 21.18 -14.93
C ASP A 251 5.03 20.17 -14.89
N ASN A 252 3.97 20.52 -14.15
CA ASN A 252 2.82 19.64 -13.85
C ASN A 252 1.93 19.33 -15.04
N THR A 253 2.16 19.91 -16.23
CA THR A 253 1.38 19.66 -17.44
C THR A 253 2.22 19.11 -18.59
N ALA A 254 3.54 19.04 -18.40
CA ALA A 254 4.48 18.56 -19.40
C ALA A 254 4.21 17.13 -19.86
N LYS A 255 4.20 16.94 -21.19
CA LYS A 255 4.04 15.65 -21.85
C LYS A 255 5.34 15.26 -22.55
N VAL A 256 6.19 14.50 -21.87
CA VAL A 256 7.46 14.01 -22.44
C VAL A 256 7.17 12.79 -23.30
N LYS A 257 7.34 12.92 -24.63
CA LYS A 257 6.97 11.88 -25.61
C LYS A 257 8.20 11.23 -26.24
N ASN A 258 7.98 10.14 -26.97
CA ASN A 258 8.99 9.41 -27.75
C ASN A 258 10.13 8.87 -26.88
N VAL A 259 9.78 8.43 -25.67
CA VAL A 259 10.71 7.79 -24.74
C VAL A 259 10.70 6.27 -24.97
N ASP A 260 10.97 5.85 -26.21
CA ASP A 260 10.91 4.44 -26.61
C ASP A 260 11.95 3.55 -25.91
N ILE A 261 11.63 2.27 -25.75
CA ILE A 261 12.50 1.26 -25.11
C ILE A 261 12.47 -0.03 -25.93
N ASP A 262 13.64 -0.53 -26.29
CA ASP A 262 13.81 -1.86 -26.87
C ASP A 262 14.03 -2.92 -25.78
N ILE A 263 13.27 -4.00 -25.83
CA ILE A 263 13.34 -5.16 -24.92
C ILE A 263 13.74 -6.38 -25.74
N TYR A 264 14.80 -7.07 -25.31
CA TYR A 264 15.27 -8.30 -25.95
C TYR A 264 15.09 -9.48 -24.99
N PHE A 265 14.18 -10.40 -25.33
CA PHE A 265 13.96 -11.63 -24.57
C PHE A 265 14.84 -12.78 -25.07
N GLY A 266 15.23 -13.67 -24.15
CA GLY A 266 15.92 -14.92 -24.48
C GLY A 266 17.42 -14.79 -24.81
N GLN A 267 18.04 -13.67 -24.43
CA GLN A 267 19.50 -13.48 -24.47
C GLN A 267 20.14 -13.83 -23.12
#